data_AF-A0A090EU72-F1
#
_entry.id   AF-A0A090EU72-F1
#
_cell.length_a   1.000
_cell.length_b   1.000
_cell.length_c   1.000
_cell.angle_alpha   90.00
_cell.angle_beta   90.00
_cell.angle_gamma   90.00
#
_symmetry.space_group_name_H-M   'P 1'
#
loop_
_entity.id
_entity.type
_entity.pdbx_description
1 polymer ?
#
loop_
_entity_poly.entity_id
_entity_poly.type
_entity_poly.pdbx_seq_one_letter_code
_entity_poly.pdbx_strand_id
1 'polypeptide(L)' 'MTHAIEITTLRLKAGLSVDDFISANADIDLWIRRQPGFMGRRICERGHGMIVDIVFWEPPRTATVRRPAS' A
#
# COMPACT_ATOMS: atom_id res chain seq x y z
N MET A 1 -4.07 -19.66 -6.16
CA MET A 1 -4.33 -18.63 -5.15
C MET A 1 -4.12 -17.28 -5.80
N THR A 2 -5.06 -16.35 -5.68
CA THR A 2 -4.97 -15.01 -6.29
C THR A 2 -4.50 -14.03 -5.22
N HIS A 3 -3.60 -13.12 -5.54
CA HIS A 3 -3.18 -12.03 -4.63
C HIS A 3 -3.46 -10.69 -5.32
N ALA A 4 -3.70 -9.64 -4.54
CA ALA A 4 -3.82 -8.29 -5.05
C ALA A 4 -2.54 -7.50 -4.74
N ILE A 5 -2.09 -6.69 -5.70
CA ILE A 5 -0.95 -5.79 -5.54
C ILE A 5 -1.47 -4.37 -5.74
N GLU A 6 -1.23 -3.51 -4.77
CA GLU A 6 -1.41 -2.07 -4.88
C GLU A 6 -0.04 -1.44 -5.13
N ILE A 7 0.04 -0.56 -6.14
CA ILE A 7 1.27 0.16 -6.49
C ILE A 7 0.94 1.65 -6.49
N THR A 8 1.53 2.38 -5.56
CA THR A 8 1.37 3.82 -5.41
C THR A 8 2.69 4.50 -5.72
N THR A 9 2.66 5.49 -6.63
CA THR A 9 3.84 6.27 -6.99
C THR A 9 3.71 7.68 -6.47
N LEU A 10 4.70 8.15 -5.72
CA LEU A 10 4.74 9.49 -5.13
C LEU A 10 5.98 10.23 -5.58
N ARG A 11 5.91 11.55 -5.61
CA ARG A 11 7.08 12.43 -5.80
C ARG A 11 7.33 13.20 -4.50
N LEU A 12 8.52 13.04 -3.94
CA LEU A 12 8.96 13.82 -2.80
C LEU A 12 9.15 15.28 -3.17
N LYS A 13 8.93 16.16 -2.19
CA LYS A 13 9.34 17.56 -2.31
C LYS A 13 10.87 17.63 -2.42
N ALA A 14 11.36 18.64 -3.12
CA ALA A 14 12.80 18.87 -3.26
C ALA A 14 13.47 18.93 -1.88
N GLY A 15 14.62 18.25 -1.74
CA GLY A 15 15.39 18.20 -0.49
C GLY A 15 14.94 17.13 0.50
N LEU A 16 13.86 16.39 0.24
CA LEU A 16 13.45 15.25 1.07
C LEU A 16 14.00 13.93 0.51
N SER A 17 14.31 13.02 1.42
CA SER A 17 14.85 11.68 1.15
C SER A 17 13.80 10.58 1.36
N VAL A 18 14.13 9.35 0.94
CA VAL A 18 13.33 8.17 1.27
C VAL A 18 13.23 7.93 2.78
N ASP A 19 14.26 8.27 3.56
CA ASP A 19 14.23 8.13 5.01
C ASP A 19 13.24 9.11 5.66
N ASP A 20 13.12 10.33 5.12
CA ASP A 20 12.10 11.29 5.53
C ASP A 20 10.69 10.76 5.21
N PHE A 21 10.52 10.14 4.05
CA PHE A 21 9.26 9.50 3.66
C PHE A 21 8.90 8.36 4.61
N ILE A 22 9.85 7.45 4.90
CA ILE A 22 9.64 6.32 5.82
C ILE A 22 9.27 6.85 7.21
N SER A 23 10.02 7.84 7.71
CA SER A 23 9.80 8.44 9.03
C SER A 23 8.41 9.10 9.13
N ALA A 24 8.01 9.84 8.10
CA ALA A 24 6.70 10.48 8.05
C ALA A 24 5.52 9.49 7.91
N ASN A 25 5.79 8.26 7.46
CA ASN A 25 4.78 7.21 7.29
C ASN A 25 4.79 6.16 8.41
N ALA A 26 5.52 6.38 9.52
CA ALA A 26 5.66 5.38 10.57
C ALA A 26 4.32 4.98 11.21
N ASP A 27 3.41 5.93 11.38
CA ASP A 27 2.05 5.70 11.87
C ASP A 27 1.18 4.93 10.86
N ILE A 28 1.29 5.26 9.57
CA ILE A 28 0.66 4.52 8.47
C ILE A 28 1.19 3.08 8.43
N ASP A 29 2.49 2.89 8.65
CA ASP A 29 3.12 1.56 8.68
C ASP A 29 2.60 0.70 9.83
N LEU A 30 2.31 1.31 10.99
CA LEU A 30 1.68 0.63 12.11
C LEU A 30 0.21 0.32 11.84
N TRP A 31 -0.51 1.23 11.19
CA TRP A 31 -1.92 1.07 10.85
C TRP A 31 -2.15 0.01 9.77
N ILE A 32 -1.35 0.01 8.70
CA ILE A 32 -1.54 -0.87 7.53
C ILE A 32 -1.34 -2.34 7.89
N ARG A 33 -0.40 -2.63 8.81
CA ARG A 33 -0.14 -3.98 9.33
C ARG A 33 -1.32 -4.60 10.07
N ARG A 34 -2.30 -3.79 10.50
CA ARG A 34 -3.50 -4.25 11.20
C ARG A 34 -4.69 -4.45 10.26
N GLN A 35 -4.56 -4.10 8.98
CA GLN A 35 -5.66 -4.21 8.03
C GLN A 35 -5.89 -5.67 7.63
N PRO A 36 -7.15 -6.12 7.54
CA PRO A 36 -7.46 -7.47 7.06
C PRO A 36 -6.86 -7.73 5.68
N GLY A 37 -6.17 -8.85 5.55
CA GLY A 37 -5.54 -9.26 4.29
C GLY A 37 -4.21 -8.58 3.97
N PHE A 38 -3.65 -7.73 4.85
CA PHE A 38 -2.30 -7.21 4.64
C PHE A 38 -1.26 -8.34 4.66
N MET A 39 -0.44 -8.45 3.60
CA MET A 39 0.61 -9.46 3.50
C MET A 39 2.01 -8.85 3.63
N GLY A 40 2.20 -7.61 3.16
CA GLY A 40 3.49 -6.94 3.24
C GLY A 40 3.54 -5.64 2.45
N ARG A 41 4.58 -4.85 2.69
CA ARG A 41 4.84 -3.57 2.01
C ARG A 41 6.30 -3.51 1.58
N ARG A 42 6.56 -2.91 0.42
CA ARG A 42 7.91 -2.61 -0.10
C ARG A 42 7.93 -1.17 -0.58
N ILE A 43 8.84 -0.39 -0.02
CA ILE A 43 9.08 0.99 -0.43
C ILE A 43 10.41 1.02 -1.19
N CYS A 44 10.38 1.59 -2.39
CA CYS A 44 11.55 1.72 -3.25
C CYS A 44 11.69 3.18 -3.66
N GLU A 45 12.91 3.72 -3.59
CA GLU A 45 13.23 4.97 -4.25
C GLU A 45 13.63 4.71 -5.71
N ARG A 46 12.99 5.45 -6.61
CA ARG A 46 13.39 5.65 -7.99
C ARG A 46 14.01 7.04 -8.09
N GLY A 47 15.03 7.20 -8.92
CA GLY A 47 15.80 8.45 -9.04
C GLY A 47 14.93 9.72 -9.16
N HIS A 48 15.49 10.84 -8.71
CA HIS A 48 14.83 12.16 -8.63
C HIS A 48 13.68 12.22 -7.60
N GLY A 49 13.85 11.58 -6.44
CA GLY A 49 12.91 11.66 -5.32
C GLY A 49 11.54 11.04 -5.64
N MET A 50 11.50 10.03 -6.50
CA MET A 50 10.27 9.30 -6.78
C MET A 50 10.20 8.08 -5.87
N ILE A 51 9.11 7.91 -5.13
CA ILE A 51 8.87 6.72 -4.32
C ILE A 51 7.87 5.82 -5.03
N VAL A 52 8.19 4.54 -5.09
CA VAL A 52 7.25 3.47 -5.45
C VAL A 52 6.95 2.69 -4.18
N ASP A 53 5.71 2.76 -3.73
CA ASP A 53 5.20 2.04 -2.58
C ASP A 53 4.30 0.91 -3.04
N ILE A 54 4.68 -0.31 -2.69
CA ILE A 54 4.04 -1.55 -3.15
C ILE A 54 3.45 -2.24 -1.94
N VAL A 55 2.15 -2.47 -1.93
CA VAL A 55 1.46 -3.23 -0.89
C VAL A 55 0.89 -4.51 -1.46
N PHE A 56 1.16 -5.62 -0.77
CA PHE A 56 0.66 -6.94 -1.10
C PHE A 56 -0.53 -7.25 -0.19
N TRP A 57 -1.62 -7.68 -0.82
CA TRP A 57 -2.87 -8.01 -0.15
C TRP A 57 -3.32 -9.42 -0.50
N GLU A 58 -3.96 -10.09 0.46
CA GLU A 58 -4.89 -11.17 0.18
C GLU A 58 -5.96 -10.67 -0.81
N PRO A 59 -6.48 -11.56 -1.68
CA PRO A 59 -7.51 -11.13 -2.61
C PRO A 59 -8.73 -10.67 -1.79
N PRO A 60 -9.39 -9.56 -2.17
CA PRO A 60 -10.58 -9.13 -1.47
C PRO A 60 -11.59 -10.28 -1.47
N ARG A 61 -12.13 -10.62 -0.29
CA ARG A 61 -13.26 -11.55 -0.24
C ARG A 61 -14.39 -10.92 -1.03
N THR A 62 -14.76 -11.52 -2.15
CA THR A 62 -15.92 -11.10 -2.91
C THR A 62 -17.13 -11.11 -1.98
N ALA A 63 -17.68 -9.96 -1.65
CA ALA A 63 -18.97 -9.89 -0.99
C ALA A 63 -19.99 -10.45 -1.99
N THR A 64 -20.55 -11.63 -1.70
CA THR A 64 -21.65 -12.16 -2.51
C THR A 64 -22.84 -11.24 -2.31
N VAL A 65 -23.11 -10.34 -3.26
CA VAL A 65 -24.35 -9.58 -3.28
C VAL A 65 -25.47 -10.58 -3.55
N ARG A 66 -26.16 -11.03 -2.48
CA ARG A 66 -27.43 -11.73 -2.63
C ARG A 66 -28.45 -10.71 -3.10
N ARG A 67 -28.76 -10.71 -4.40
CA ARG A 67 -29.95 -10.02 -4.92
C ARG A 67 -31.18 -10.74 -4.35
N PRO A 68 -32.14 -10.03 -3.72
CA PRO A 68 -33.40 -10.65 -3.34
C PRO A 68 -34.13 -11.09 -4.61
N ALA A 69 -34.66 -12.31 -4.60
CA ALA A 69 -35.53 -12.79 -5.67
C ALA A 69 -36.79 -11.91 -5.73
N SER A 70 -37.14 -11.48 -6.96
CA SER A 70 -38.42 -10.83 -7.27
C SER A 70 -39.49 -11.88 -7.55
#